data_AF-A0A0L0VHJ5-F1
#
_entry.id   AF-A0A0L0VHJ5-F1
#
_cell.length_a   1.000
_cell.length_b   1.000
_cell.length_c   1.000
_cell.angle_alpha   90.00
_cell.angle_beta   90.00
_cell.angle_gamma   90.00
#
_symmetry.space_group_name_H-M   'P 1'
#
loop_
_entity.id
_entity.type
_entity.pdbx_description
1 polymer ?
#
loop_
_entity_poly.entity_id
_entity_poly.type
_entity_poly.pdbx_seq_one_letter_code
_entity_poly.pdbx_strand_id
1 'polypeptide(L)'
;MSIMNMFQRTYIAFAFLALSITLHQHQVEAVDIVTTECTYHFNRVGAVPGRASCQYNEHEDFSCNPNSCATKENTRFDRVYFFGCHAAHSSATQNRVWAAQYVRRKNYASVQDWVSGLWWDCPYNNPYHNNKQYLTCTDCYYVPPKP
;
A
#
# COMPACT_ATOMS: atom_id res chain seq x y z
N MET A 1 10.86 -50.23 -41.55
CA MET A 1 10.38 -49.80 -40.22
C MET A 1 11.46 -48.99 -39.48
N SER A 2 11.83 -47.79 -39.97
CA SER A 2 12.83 -46.92 -39.28
C SER A 2 12.37 -45.47 -39.08
N ILE A 3 11.23 -45.08 -39.65
CA ILE A 3 10.79 -43.67 -39.67
C ILE A 3 9.86 -43.36 -38.47
N MET A 4 9.03 -44.32 -38.04
CA MET A 4 8.15 -44.17 -36.86
C MET A 4 8.92 -43.88 -35.57
N ASN A 5 10.13 -44.43 -35.42
CA ASN A 5 10.91 -44.32 -34.18
C ASN A 5 11.60 -42.95 -34.05
N MET A 6 11.94 -42.31 -35.18
CA MET A 6 12.44 -40.94 -35.18
C MET A 6 11.36 -39.93 -34.80
N PHE A 7 10.16 -40.05 -35.39
CA PHE A 7 9.06 -39.13 -35.08
C PHE A 7 8.65 -39.20 -33.60
N GLN A 8 8.57 -40.40 -33.00
CA GLN A 8 8.26 -40.55 -31.57
C GLN A 8 9.26 -39.82 -30.66
N ARG A 9 10.56 -39.91 -30.93
CA ARG A 9 11.59 -39.20 -30.13
C ARG A 9 11.48 -37.70 -30.22
N THR A 10 11.17 -37.15 -31.41
CA THR A 10 11.01 -35.71 -31.59
C THR A 10 9.75 -35.20 -30.87
N TYR A 11 8.63 -35.93 -30.95
CA TYR A 11 7.39 -35.59 -30.25
C TYR A 11 7.56 -35.59 -28.72
N ILE A 12 8.32 -36.55 -28.18
CA ILE A 12 8.62 -36.60 -26.74
C ILE A 12 9.43 -35.37 -26.32
N ALA A 13 10.47 -35.00 -27.09
CA ALA A 13 11.29 -33.83 -26.79
C ALA A 13 10.48 -32.51 -26.85
N PHE A 14 9.60 -32.35 -27.85
CA PHE A 14 8.72 -31.19 -27.95
C PHE A 14 7.69 -31.13 -26.83
N ALA A 15 7.13 -32.27 -26.41
CA ALA A 15 6.22 -32.34 -25.28
C ALA A 15 6.91 -31.94 -23.96
N PHE A 16 8.15 -32.41 -23.74
CA PHE A 16 8.94 -32.01 -22.57
C PHE A 16 9.27 -30.52 -22.58
N LEU A 17 9.66 -29.96 -23.73
CA LEU A 17 9.95 -28.52 -23.85
C LEU A 17 8.72 -27.67 -23.53
N ALA A 18 7.56 -28.04 -24.09
CA ALA A 18 6.29 -27.37 -23.81
C ALA A 18 5.89 -27.46 -22.33
N LEU A 19 6.04 -28.64 -21.72
CA LEU A 19 5.81 -28.85 -20.28
C LEU A 19 6.74 -28.00 -19.41
N SER A 20 8.03 -27.88 -19.78
CA SER A 20 8.96 -27.04 -19.01
C SER A 20 8.62 -25.55 -19.12
N ILE A 21 8.18 -25.07 -20.29
CA ILE A 21 7.77 -23.67 -20.49
C ILE A 21 6.49 -23.36 -19.69
N THR A 22 5.49 -24.25 -19.72
CA THR A 22 4.24 -24.04 -18.98
C THR A 22 4.46 -24.11 -17.46
N LEU A 23 5.36 -24.99 -16.99
CA LEU A 23 5.67 -25.11 -15.56
C LEU A 23 6.47 -23.91 -15.03
N HIS A 24 7.37 -23.33 -15.83
CA HIS A 24 8.13 -22.13 -15.44
C HIS A 24 7.24 -20.87 -15.45
N GLN A 25 6.27 -20.77 -16.36
CA GLN A 25 5.35 -19.63 -16.40
C GLN A 25 4.37 -19.57 -15.21
N HIS A 26 4.15 -20.69 -14.51
CA HIS A 26 3.23 -20.78 -13.37
C HIS A 26 3.89 -20.68 -11.99
N GLN A 27 5.19 -20.38 -11.91
CA GLN A 27 5.80 -19.97 -10.65
C GLN A 27 5.44 -18.51 -10.35
N VAL A 28 4.16 -18.26 -10.10
CA VAL A 28 3.75 -17.05 -9.38
C VAL A 28 4.18 -17.30 -7.94
N GLU A 29 5.27 -16.66 -7.51
CA GLU A 29 5.66 -16.71 -6.10
C GLU A 29 4.43 -16.36 -5.25
N ALA A 30 4.13 -17.23 -4.29
CA ALA A 30 3.06 -16.97 -3.34
C ALA A 30 3.43 -15.69 -2.59
N VAL A 31 2.59 -14.69 -2.75
CA VAL A 31 2.79 -13.40 -2.09
C VAL A 31 2.34 -13.55 -0.65
N ASP A 32 3.26 -13.33 0.30
CA ASP A 32 2.93 -13.36 1.73
C ASP A 32 1.97 -12.22 2.07
N ILE A 33 0.77 -12.61 2.50
CA ILE A 33 -0.28 -11.68 2.93
C ILE A 33 -0.14 -11.40 4.43
N VAL A 34 0.03 -10.13 4.76
CA VAL A 34 0.30 -9.66 6.13
C VAL A 34 -0.70 -8.61 6.60
N THR A 35 -0.69 -8.37 7.91
CA THR A 35 -1.30 -7.19 8.53
C THR A 35 -0.20 -6.19 8.83
N THR A 36 -0.38 -4.94 8.41
CA THR A 36 0.64 -3.89 8.51
C THR A 36 0.07 -2.66 9.21
N GLU A 37 0.80 -2.13 10.20
CA GLU A 37 0.50 -0.82 10.77
C GLU A 37 1.17 0.27 9.93
N CYS A 38 0.39 1.21 9.39
CA CYS A 38 0.87 2.30 8.56
C CYS A 38 1.34 3.48 9.45
N THR A 39 2.30 3.20 10.35
CA THR A 39 2.77 4.14 11.38
C THR A 39 3.71 5.22 10.84
N TYR A 40 4.24 5.05 9.64
CA TYR A 40 5.07 6.04 8.95
C TYR A 40 4.28 6.81 7.89
N HIS A 41 3.66 6.10 6.94
CA HIS A 41 2.89 6.72 5.86
C HIS A 41 1.74 5.83 5.41
N PHE A 42 0.64 6.46 5.01
CA PHE A 42 -0.45 5.80 4.32
C PHE A 42 -0.88 6.67 3.15
N ASN A 43 -1.11 6.05 1.99
CA ASN A 43 -1.75 6.69 0.85
C ASN A 43 -2.80 5.77 0.25
N ARG A 44 -4.03 6.26 0.13
CA ARG A 44 -5.15 5.51 -0.45
C ARG A 44 -4.93 5.08 -1.91
N VAL A 45 -4.05 5.76 -2.64
CA VAL A 45 -3.64 5.43 -4.02
C VAL A 45 -2.16 5.06 -3.99
N GLY A 46 -1.89 3.76 -3.86
CA GLY A 46 -0.55 3.20 -3.90
C GLY A 46 -0.02 3.01 -5.33
N ALA A 47 1.21 2.48 -5.42
CA ALA A 47 1.85 2.18 -6.70
C ALA A 47 1.17 1.04 -7.48
N VAL A 48 0.47 0.15 -6.79
CA VAL A 48 -0.31 -0.94 -7.41
C VAL A 48 -1.74 -0.44 -7.66
N PRO A 49 -2.27 -0.55 -8.89
CA PRO A 49 -3.63 -0.11 -9.21
C PRO A 49 -4.69 -0.72 -8.28
N GLY A 50 -5.53 0.14 -7.71
CA GLY A 50 -6.62 -0.25 -6.81
C GLY A 50 -6.20 -0.61 -5.39
N ARG A 51 -4.91 -0.49 -5.04
CA ARG A 51 -4.39 -0.79 -3.71
C ARG A 51 -3.85 0.47 -3.03
N ALA A 52 -3.91 0.48 -1.70
CA ALA A 52 -3.33 1.54 -0.88
C ALA A 52 -1.85 1.25 -0.62
N SER A 53 -1.05 2.30 -0.44
CA SER A 53 0.30 2.21 0.10
C SER A 53 0.24 2.34 1.62
N CYS A 54 0.96 1.47 2.32
CA CYS A 54 1.05 1.42 3.77
C CYS A 54 2.50 1.17 4.16
N GLN A 55 3.07 2.11 4.89
CA GLN A 55 4.47 2.09 5.30
C GLN A 55 4.56 2.17 6.82
N TYR A 56 5.29 1.24 7.43
CA TYR A 56 5.62 1.31 8.86
C TYR A 56 6.97 2.00 9.10
N ASN A 57 7.83 2.07 8.08
CA ASN A 57 9.09 2.83 8.06
C ASN A 57 9.29 3.46 6.67
N GLU A 58 10.40 4.16 6.45
CA GLU A 58 10.67 4.86 5.18
C GLU A 58 11.18 3.96 4.02
N HIS A 59 11.43 2.68 4.30
CA HIS A 59 12.06 1.74 3.36
C HIS A 59 11.09 0.70 2.79
N GLU A 60 10.07 0.34 3.55
CA GLU A 60 9.18 -0.77 3.20
C GLU A 60 7.77 -0.27 2.92
N ASP A 61 7.32 -0.49 1.67
CA ASP A 61 5.98 -0.17 1.22
C ASP A 61 5.17 -1.44 1.00
N PHE A 62 4.00 -1.49 1.63
CA PHE A 62 3.06 -2.58 1.50
C PHE A 62 1.85 -2.11 0.70
N SER A 63 1.52 -2.89 -0.32
CA SER A 63 0.32 -2.73 -1.11
C SER A 63 -0.84 -3.44 -0.43
N CYS A 64 -1.77 -2.66 0.11
CA CYS A 64 -2.86 -3.13 0.95
C CYS A 64 -4.23 -2.98 0.29
N ASN A 65 -5.19 -3.80 0.70
CA ASN A 65 -6.59 -3.60 0.35
C ASN A 65 -7.12 -2.35 1.07
N PRO A 66 -7.52 -1.27 0.37
CA PRO A 66 -7.97 -0.06 1.04
C PRO A 66 -9.18 -0.31 1.94
N ASN A 67 -10.08 -1.25 1.61
CA ASN A 67 -11.26 -1.55 2.41
C ASN A 67 -10.95 -2.27 3.73
N SER A 68 -9.74 -2.80 3.89
CA SER A 68 -9.29 -3.41 5.14
C SER A 68 -8.74 -2.40 6.15
N CYS A 69 -8.42 -1.19 5.69
CA CYS A 69 -7.67 -0.23 6.47
C CYS A 69 -8.58 0.55 7.42
N ALA A 70 -8.29 0.44 8.72
CA ALA A 70 -9.01 1.16 9.77
C ALA A 70 -8.07 1.61 10.89
N THR A 71 -8.47 2.65 11.63
CA THR A 71 -7.77 3.04 12.87
C THR A 71 -8.03 2.01 13.98
N LYS A 72 -7.33 2.15 15.11
CA LYS A 72 -7.58 1.31 16.30
C LYS A 72 -9.02 1.42 16.81
N GLU A 73 -9.63 2.58 16.66
CA GLU A 73 -11.04 2.86 16.99
C GLU A 73 -12.01 2.41 15.87
N ASN A 74 -11.54 1.61 14.91
CA ASN A 74 -12.30 1.07 13.79
C ASN A 74 -12.88 2.15 12.85
N THR A 75 -12.20 3.29 12.73
CA THR A 75 -12.54 4.30 11.72
C THR A 75 -11.92 3.90 10.38
N ARG A 76 -12.75 3.62 9.38
CA ARG A 76 -12.30 3.30 8.02
C ARG A 76 -11.51 4.46 7.42
N PHE A 77 -10.55 4.14 6.53
CA PHE A 77 -9.67 5.15 5.92
C PHE A 77 -10.41 6.33 5.28
N ASP A 78 -11.57 6.09 4.62
CA ASP A 78 -12.39 7.09 3.95
C ASP A 78 -13.08 8.08 4.92
N ARG A 79 -12.97 7.81 6.22
CA ARG A 79 -13.50 8.63 7.31
C ARG A 79 -12.43 9.16 8.26
N VAL A 80 -11.15 8.94 7.95
CA VAL A 80 -10.06 9.46 8.78
C VAL A 80 -9.93 10.96 8.55
N TYR A 81 -9.89 11.71 9.65
CA TYR A 81 -9.65 13.15 9.61
C TYR A 81 -8.79 13.61 10.79
N PHE A 82 -8.09 14.72 10.57
CA PHE A 82 -7.19 15.36 11.52
C PHE A 82 -7.73 16.75 11.90
N PHE A 83 -7.40 17.23 13.10
CA PHE A 83 -7.94 18.47 13.65
C PHE A 83 -6.87 19.55 13.87
N GLY A 84 -7.31 20.82 13.75
CA GLY A 84 -6.50 22.00 14.07
C GLY A 84 -5.16 22.01 13.36
N CYS A 85 -5.19 21.82 12.05
CA CYS A 85 -4.01 21.77 11.21
C CYS A 85 -3.67 23.15 10.64
N HIS A 86 -2.43 23.33 10.21
CA HIS A 86 -1.94 24.57 9.63
C HIS A 86 -1.08 24.29 8.40
N ALA A 87 -1.02 25.24 7.47
CA ALA A 87 -0.07 25.15 6.37
C ALA A 87 1.34 25.45 6.86
N ALA A 88 2.36 24.74 6.36
CA ALA A 88 3.74 24.87 6.83
C ALA A 88 4.34 26.29 6.66
N HIS A 89 3.86 27.05 5.68
CA HIS A 89 4.44 28.35 5.30
C HIS A 89 3.40 29.48 5.20
N SER A 90 2.25 29.35 5.87
CA SER A 90 1.26 30.43 5.90
C SER A 90 0.49 30.44 7.22
N SER A 91 -0.24 31.53 7.45
CA SER A 91 -1.17 31.64 8.57
C SER A 91 -2.50 30.89 8.34
N ALA A 92 -2.63 30.15 7.23
CA ALA A 92 -3.82 29.40 6.94
C ALA A 92 -3.97 28.23 7.91
N THR A 93 -5.15 28.11 8.49
CA THR A 93 -5.52 27.02 9.39
C THR A 93 -6.69 26.26 8.81
N GLN A 94 -6.72 24.96 9.04
CA GLN A 94 -7.86 24.12 8.71
C GLN A 94 -8.30 23.36 9.96
N ASN A 95 -9.55 23.57 10.35
CA ASN A 95 -10.06 22.95 11.56
C ASN A 95 -10.15 21.43 11.38
N ARG A 96 -10.64 20.94 10.23
CA ARG A 96 -10.75 19.51 9.95
C ARG A 96 -10.19 19.20 8.56
N VAL A 97 -9.24 18.27 8.49
CA VAL A 97 -8.62 17.79 7.24
C VAL A 97 -8.99 16.33 7.05
N TRP A 98 -9.74 15.99 6.01
CA TRP A 98 -10.04 14.59 5.68
C TRP A 98 -8.87 14.00 4.92
N ALA A 99 -8.30 12.90 5.41
CA ALA A 99 -7.03 12.40 4.89
C ALA A 99 -7.24 11.61 3.57
N ALA A 100 -6.64 12.08 2.47
CA ALA A 100 -6.33 11.21 1.34
C ALA A 100 -5.07 10.39 1.59
N GLN A 101 -4.08 11.02 2.22
CA GLN A 101 -2.86 10.38 2.69
C GLN A 101 -2.28 11.14 3.87
N TYR A 102 -1.40 10.50 4.64
CA TYR A 102 -0.65 11.14 5.70
C TYR A 102 0.78 10.62 5.77
N VAL A 103 1.71 11.47 6.19
CA VAL A 103 3.06 11.12 6.62
C VAL A 103 3.20 11.52 8.09
N ARG A 104 3.56 10.58 8.94
CA ARG A 104 3.79 10.82 10.36
C ARG A 104 5.21 11.31 10.57
N ARG A 105 5.33 12.48 11.21
CA ARG A 105 6.60 13.10 11.59
C ARG A 105 6.76 13.04 13.10
N LYS A 106 7.88 13.53 13.62
CA LYS A 106 8.19 13.46 15.06
C LYS A 106 7.10 14.10 15.94
N ASN A 107 6.56 15.25 15.54
CA ASN A 107 5.66 16.06 16.38
C ASN A 107 4.30 16.36 15.74
N TYR A 108 4.06 15.93 14.50
CA TYR A 108 2.86 16.23 13.73
C TYR A 108 2.65 15.20 12.63
N ALA A 109 1.44 15.09 12.11
CA ALA A 109 1.18 14.39 10.85
C ALA A 109 1.09 15.43 9.74
N SER A 110 1.81 15.23 8.64
CA SER A 110 1.56 15.98 7.41
C SER A 110 0.49 15.23 6.62
N VAL A 111 -0.65 15.88 6.39
CA VAL A 111 -1.87 15.25 5.89
C VAL A 111 -2.29 15.95 4.61
N GLN A 112 -2.50 15.17 3.55
CA GLN A 112 -3.10 15.69 2.34
C GLN A 112 -4.61 15.66 2.46
N ASP A 113 -5.24 16.82 2.32
CA ASP A 113 -6.68 16.97 2.29
C ASP A 113 -7.27 16.30 1.05
N TRP A 114 -8.29 15.48 1.26
CA TRP A 114 -8.93 14.71 0.20
C TRP A 114 -9.56 15.57 -0.89
N VAL A 115 -10.19 16.68 -0.52
CA VAL A 115 -10.99 17.50 -1.44
C VAL A 115 -10.10 18.46 -2.21
N SER A 116 -9.24 19.18 -1.49
CA SER A 116 -8.40 20.23 -2.08
C SER A 116 -7.06 19.72 -2.61
N GLY A 117 -6.61 18.54 -2.16
CA GLY A 117 -5.26 18.02 -2.45
C GLY A 117 -4.13 18.78 -1.76
N LEU A 118 -4.44 19.79 -0.93
CA LEU A 118 -3.47 20.59 -0.20
C LEU A 118 -2.92 19.83 1.00
N TRP A 119 -1.67 20.11 1.37
CA TRP A 119 -1.02 19.52 2.52
C TRP A 119 -1.14 20.42 3.75
N TRP A 120 -1.44 19.80 4.89
CA TRP A 120 -1.62 20.44 6.18
C TRP A 120 -0.84 19.69 7.24
N ASP A 121 -0.10 20.43 8.06
CA ASP A 121 0.59 19.86 9.20
C ASP A 121 -0.33 19.92 10.42
N CYS A 122 -0.57 18.76 11.04
CA CYS A 122 -1.52 18.54 12.12
C CYS A 122 -0.76 18.16 13.40
N PRO A 123 -0.55 19.10 14.34
CA PRO A 123 0.27 18.87 15.53
C PRO A 123 -0.28 17.77 16.45
N TYR A 124 0.61 16.95 17.01
CA TYR A 124 0.23 15.87 17.93
C TYR A 124 -0.14 16.34 19.34
N ASN A 125 0.26 17.56 19.71
CA ASN A 125 -0.09 18.20 20.98
C ASN A 125 -1.45 18.92 20.93
N ASN A 126 -2.23 18.71 19.88
CA ASN A 126 -3.60 19.21 19.80
C ASN A 126 -4.49 18.51 20.86
N PRO A 127 -5.35 19.24 21.59
CA PRO A 127 -6.25 18.66 22.59
C PRO A 127 -7.20 17.60 22.03
N TYR A 128 -7.49 17.62 20.73
CA TYR A 128 -8.26 16.58 20.05
C TYR A 128 -7.29 15.46 19.61
N HIS A 129 -7.27 14.34 20.36
CA HIS A 129 -6.30 13.22 20.24
C HIS A 129 -6.19 12.54 18.86
N ASN A 130 -7.01 12.93 17.89
CA ASN A 130 -7.09 12.37 16.54
C ASN A 130 -5.76 12.49 15.78
N ASN A 131 -4.92 13.49 16.05
CA ASN A 131 -3.74 13.71 15.23
C ASN A 131 -2.66 12.61 15.37
N LYS A 132 -2.74 11.79 16.41
CA LYS A 132 -1.86 10.63 16.62
C LYS A 132 -2.43 9.32 16.06
N GLN A 133 -3.60 9.34 15.41
CA GLN A 133 -4.15 8.14 14.80
C GLN A 133 -3.30 7.66 13.62
N TYR A 134 -3.39 6.37 13.32
CA TYR A 134 -2.82 5.73 12.14
C TYR A 134 -3.69 4.54 11.76
N LEU A 135 -3.55 4.09 10.52
CA LEU A 135 -4.28 2.95 9.99
C LEU A 135 -3.51 1.65 10.22
N THR A 136 -4.25 0.60 10.50
CA THR A 136 -3.80 -0.78 10.36
C THR A 136 -4.59 -1.38 9.20
N CYS A 137 -3.88 -1.98 8.26
CA CYS A 137 -4.45 -2.61 7.09
C CYS A 137 -4.21 -4.12 7.14
N THR A 138 -5.15 -4.89 6.60
CA THR A 138 -4.99 -6.33 6.36
C THR A 138 -4.97 -6.58 4.86
N ASP A 139 -4.71 -7.82 4.42
CA ASP A 139 -4.59 -8.12 2.98
C ASP A 139 -3.52 -7.22 2.31
N CYS A 140 -2.33 -7.19 2.92
CA CYS A 140 -1.19 -6.42 2.49
C CYS A 140 -0.08 -7.32 1.99
N TYR A 141 0.71 -6.84 1.04
CA TYR A 141 1.95 -7.50 0.64
C TYR A 141 3.04 -6.50 0.28
N TYR A 142 4.28 -6.91 0.50
CA TYR A 142 5.45 -6.07 0.23
C TYR A 142 5.58 -5.76 -1.26
N VAL A 143 5.86 -4.51 -1.58
CA VAL A 143 6.16 -4.04 -2.93
C VAL A 143 7.66 -3.73 -2.99
N PRO A 144 8.45 -4.51 -3.74
CA PRO A 144 9.86 -4.19 -3.93
C PRO A 144 10.04 -2.81 -4.58
N PRO A 145 11.05 -2.03 -4.18
CA PRO A 145 11.39 -0.80 -4.88
C PRO A 145 11.68 -1.12 -6.35
N LYS A 146 11.20 -0.25 -7.25
CA LYS A 146 11.50 -0.37 -8.68
C LYS A 146 13.03 -0.22 -8.86
N PRO A 147 13.66 -1.07 -9.69
CA PRO A 147 15.08 -0.95 -10.02
C PRO A 147 15.39 0.35 -10.77
#